data_AF-K0NF32-F1
#
_entry.id   AF-K0NF32-F1
#
_cell.length_a   1.000
_cell.length_b   1.000
_cell.length_c   1.000
_cell.angle_alpha   90.00
_cell.angle_beta   90.00
_cell.angle_gamma   90.00
#
_symmetry.space_group_name_H-M   'P 1'
#
loop_
_entity.id
_entity.type
_entity.pdbx_description
1 polymer ?
#
loop_
_entity_poly.entity_id
_entity_poly.type
_entity_poly.pdbx_seq_one_letter_code
_entity_poly.pdbx_strand_id
1 'polypeptide(L)'
;MKKNNVMTIMVHIISLTVLVSANSFGQSLFKAYTETSQQDLAQETQQMSEQIIKKFNPQSMASTQQKIYFYEYFSNLKKLVLYGTKLATYAEYEQDLAFAKKNEVFKGLPEKHAAGKTGNPSDFNRTGFVNEKYKMMQTNIKDEIDTYKDLIQSSLDSCEHLSLYDLNPSSMNAKNTDRIQYYFQTSESYKAYLEKQDKLAAAWPLLAQRIKKQTDMWQEKGLEPEDPVIDRSITKAISNDGAV
;
A
#
# COMPACT_ATOMS: atom_id res chain seq x y z
N MET A 1 -18.60 -49.88 -16.75
CA MET A 1 -19.22 -48.85 -17.62
C MET A 1 -19.65 -47.65 -16.78
N LYS A 2 -18.79 -46.63 -16.64
CA LYS A 2 -19.05 -45.37 -15.89
C LYS A 2 -18.32 -44.17 -16.54
N LYS A 3 -18.36 -44.05 -17.87
CA LYS A 3 -17.74 -42.92 -18.60
C LYS A 3 -18.73 -42.04 -19.38
N ASN A 4 -20.00 -42.43 -19.47
CA ASN A 4 -20.99 -41.67 -20.24
C ASN A 4 -21.72 -40.56 -19.45
N ASN A 5 -21.63 -40.53 -18.12
CA ASN A 5 -22.42 -39.55 -17.35
C ASN A 5 -21.78 -38.14 -17.28
N VAL A 6 -20.45 -38.03 -17.44
CA VAL A 6 -19.76 -36.73 -17.31
C VAL A 6 -19.99 -35.86 -18.55
N MET A 7 -19.99 -36.47 -19.74
CA MET A 7 -20.22 -35.77 -21.01
C MET A 7 -21.65 -35.24 -21.11
N THR A 8 -22.65 -36.01 -20.63
CA THR A 8 -24.05 -35.57 -20.62
C THR A 8 -24.26 -34.38 -19.67
N ILE A 9 -23.62 -34.38 -18.50
CA ILE A 9 -23.73 -33.28 -17.52
C ILE A 9 -23.06 -32.00 -18.05
N MET A 10 -21.88 -32.10 -18.68
CA MET A 10 -21.22 -30.93 -19.28
C MET A 10 -22.04 -30.32 -20.42
N VAL A 11 -22.66 -31.14 -21.27
CA VAL A 11 -23.54 -30.65 -22.34
C VAL A 11 -24.76 -29.93 -21.77
N HIS A 12 -25.37 -30.43 -20.69
CA HIS A 12 -26.50 -29.75 -20.05
C HIS A 12 -26.11 -28.40 -19.42
N ILE A 13 -24.93 -28.30 -18.79
CA ILE A 13 -24.44 -27.06 -18.21
C ILE A 13 -24.12 -26.03 -19.31
N ILE A 14 -23.49 -26.45 -20.39
CA ILE A 14 -23.19 -25.56 -21.53
C ILE A 14 -24.49 -25.11 -22.22
N SER A 15 -25.46 -26.01 -22.41
CA SER A 15 -26.78 -25.66 -22.94
C SER A 15 -27.54 -24.70 -22.02
N LEU A 16 -27.48 -24.87 -20.70
CA LEU A 16 -28.10 -23.94 -19.74
C LEU A 16 -27.43 -22.56 -19.79
N THR A 17 -26.10 -22.51 -19.91
CA THR A 17 -25.35 -21.24 -19.95
C THR A 17 -25.60 -20.50 -21.26
N VAL A 18 -25.74 -21.23 -22.38
CA VAL A 18 -26.07 -20.66 -23.70
C VAL A 18 -27.53 -20.19 -23.75
N LEU A 19 -28.49 -20.94 -23.17
CA LEU A 19 -29.89 -20.51 -23.11
C LEU A 19 -30.12 -19.29 -22.19
N VAL A 20 -29.34 -19.15 -21.11
CA VAL A 20 -29.39 -17.96 -20.24
C VAL A 20 -28.73 -16.75 -20.91
N SER A 21 -27.76 -16.95 -21.81
CA SER A 21 -27.12 -15.87 -22.58
C SER A 21 -27.86 -15.45 -23.86
N ALA A 22 -28.80 -16.27 -24.34
CA ALA A 22 -29.51 -16.03 -25.60
C ALA A 22 -30.86 -15.31 -25.45
N ASN A 23 -31.40 -15.20 -24.23
CA ASN A 23 -32.62 -14.44 -23.97
C ASN A 23 -32.30 -13.14 -23.21
N SER A 24 -32.25 -12.05 -23.98
CA SER A 24 -32.53 -10.68 -23.55
C SER A 24 -31.40 -9.86 -22.90
N PHE A 25 -30.32 -9.64 -23.66
CA PHE A 25 -29.66 -8.32 -23.68
C PHE A 25 -30.28 -7.50 -24.84
N GLY A 26 -31.48 -6.94 -24.64
CA GLY A 26 -32.07 -6.06 -25.66
C GLY A 26 -33.58 -5.85 -25.66
N GLN A 27 -34.36 -6.45 -24.77
CA GLN A 27 -35.71 -5.93 -24.55
C GLN A 27 -35.61 -4.64 -23.75
N SER A 28 -36.13 -3.55 -24.31
CA SER A 28 -36.19 -2.24 -23.65
C SER A 28 -36.75 -2.43 -22.24
N LEU A 29 -36.00 -1.99 -21.21
CA LEU A 29 -36.46 -1.99 -19.81
C LEU A 29 -37.84 -1.33 -19.67
N PHE A 30 -38.17 -0.41 -20.56
CA PHE A 30 -39.49 0.21 -20.66
C PHE A 30 -40.60 -0.77 -21.03
N LYS A 31 -40.37 -1.69 -21.99
CA LYS A 31 -41.36 -2.67 -22.43
C LYS A 31 -41.64 -3.70 -21.33
N ALA A 32 -40.59 -4.19 -20.67
CA ALA A 32 -40.73 -5.06 -19.50
C ALA A 32 -41.46 -4.35 -18.35
N TYR A 33 -41.16 -3.08 -18.09
CA TYR A 33 -41.85 -2.28 -17.08
C TYR A 33 -43.34 -2.03 -17.40
N THR A 34 -43.72 -1.87 -18.67
CA THR A 34 -45.13 -1.68 -19.06
C THR A 34 -45.94 -2.97 -19.12
N GLU A 35 -45.28 -4.12 -19.26
CA GLU A 35 -45.92 -5.44 -19.37
C GLU A 35 -46.00 -6.19 -18.03
N THR A 36 -45.23 -5.74 -17.02
CA THR A 36 -45.24 -6.31 -15.66
C THR A 36 -46.45 -5.79 -14.88
N SER A 37 -47.11 -6.67 -14.13
CA SER A 37 -48.29 -6.26 -13.36
C SER A 37 -47.92 -5.22 -12.29
N GLN A 38 -48.83 -4.30 -11.99
CA GLN A 38 -48.59 -3.25 -10.99
C GLN A 38 -48.27 -3.83 -9.60
N GLN A 39 -48.77 -5.03 -9.33
CA GLN A 39 -48.55 -5.76 -8.08
C GLN A 39 -47.14 -6.39 -8.03
N ASP A 40 -46.66 -6.94 -9.15
CA ASP A 40 -45.30 -7.47 -9.27
C ASP A 40 -44.25 -6.34 -9.20
N LEU A 41 -44.51 -5.20 -9.85
CA LEU A 41 -43.65 -4.01 -9.75
C LEU A 41 -43.58 -3.46 -8.33
N ALA A 42 -44.70 -3.43 -7.59
CA ALA A 42 -44.71 -3.01 -6.19
C ALA A 42 -43.91 -3.97 -5.30
N GLN A 43 -44.04 -5.27 -5.54
CA GLN A 43 -43.31 -6.30 -4.79
C GLN A 43 -41.80 -6.25 -5.09
N GLU A 44 -41.41 -6.09 -6.36
CA GLU A 44 -40.01 -5.96 -6.76
C GLU A 44 -39.39 -4.65 -6.24
N THR A 45 -40.13 -3.55 -6.28
CA THR A 45 -39.71 -2.26 -5.70
C THR A 45 -39.55 -2.35 -4.19
N GLN A 46 -40.45 -3.05 -3.49
CA GLN A 46 -40.34 -3.26 -2.05
C GLN A 46 -39.11 -4.11 -1.71
N GLN A 47 -38.89 -5.21 -2.44
CA GLN A 47 -37.69 -6.04 -2.25
C GLN A 47 -36.40 -5.26 -2.53
N MET A 48 -36.38 -4.44 -3.58
CA MET A 48 -35.24 -3.60 -3.90
C MET A 48 -35.01 -2.53 -2.82
N SER A 49 -36.07 -1.91 -2.31
CA SER A 49 -36.03 -0.94 -1.20
C SER A 49 -35.48 -1.58 0.08
N GLU A 50 -35.97 -2.76 0.46
CA GLU A 50 -35.47 -3.52 1.61
C GLU A 50 -33.99 -3.89 1.46
N GLN A 51 -33.55 -4.27 0.25
CA GLN A 51 -32.15 -4.51 -0.04
C GLN A 51 -31.29 -3.25 0.04
N ILE A 52 -31.77 -2.11 -0.46
CA ILE A 52 -31.09 -0.81 -0.36
C ILE A 52 -30.97 -0.42 1.12
N ILE A 53 -32.06 -0.45 1.89
CA ILE A 53 -32.05 -0.14 3.32
C ILE A 53 -31.10 -1.06 4.07
N LYS A 54 -31.11 -2.36 3.77
CA LYS A 54 -30.19 -3.33 4.40
C LYS A 54 -28.73 -3.08 4.03
N LYS A 55 -28.45 -2.68 2.80
CA LYS A 55 -27.07 -2.48 2.30
C LYS A 55 -26.49 -1.13 2.69
N PHE A 56 -27.32 -0.10 2.77
CA PHE A 56 -26.96 1.28 3.08
C PHE A 56 -27.45 1.72 4.48
N ASN A 57 -27.70 0.78 5.39
CA ASN A 57 -27.97 1.18 6.77
C ASN A 57 -26.69 1.78 7.39
N PRO A 58 -26.82 2.70 8.36
CA PRO A 58 -25.65 3.37 8.97
C PRO A 58 -24.61 2.40 9.56
N GLN A 59 -25.04 1.25 10.07
CA GLN A 59 -24.15 0.24 10.66
C GLN A 59 -23.31 -0.50 9.60
N SER A 60 -23.91 -0.86 8.46
CA SER A 60 -23.21 -1.50 7.33
C SER A 60 -22.25 -0.53 6.66
N MET A 61 -22.63 0.75 6.56
CA MET A 61 -21.77 1.82 6.07
C MET A 61 -20.58 2.05 7.01
N ALA A 62 -20.80 2.16 8.32
CA ALA A 62 -19.72 2.31 9.30
C ALA A 62 -18.73 1.13 9.26
N SER A 63 -19.23 -0.11 9.20
CA SER A 63 -18.38 -1.30 9.08
C SER A 63 -17.58 -1.32 7.77
N THR A 64 -18.18 -0.88 6.67
CA THR A 64 -17.49 -0.78 5.36
C THR A 64 -16.43 0.31 5.39
N GLN A 65 -16.73 1.46 5.98
CA GLN A 65 -15.80 2.57 6.11
C GLN A 65 -14.59 2.19 6.96
N GLN A 66 -14.79 1.51 8.10
CA GLN A 66 -13.70 1.00 8.92
C GLN A 66 -12.80 0.01 8.17
N LYS A 67 -13.36 -0.82 7.28
CA LYS A 67 -12.56 -1.70 6.42
C LYS A 67 -11.71 -0.90 5.44
N ILE A 68 -12.29 0.12 4.79
CA ILE A 68 -11.59 1.01 3.86
C ILE A 68 -10.42 1.70 4.58
N TYR A 69 -10.69 2.33 5.72
CA TYR A 69 -9.65 2.98 6.53
C TYR A 69 -8.55 2.01 6.91
N PHE A 70 -8.89 0.79 7.36
CA PHE A 70 -7.87 -0.20 7.71
C PHE A 70 -6.97 -0.54 6.52
N TYR A 71 -7.56 -0.82 5.34
CA TYR A 71 -6.77 -1.16 4.16
C TYR A 71 -5.93 0.00 3.65
N GLU A 72 -6.45 1.22 3.74
CA GLU A 72 -5.73 2.44 3.40
C GLU A 72 -4.54 2.65 4.34
N TYR A 73 -4.78 2.61 5.66
CA TYR A 73 -3.73 2.69 6.67
C TYR A 73 -2.66 1.62 6.47
N PHE A 74 -3.06 0.36 6.38
CA PHE A 74 -2.12 -0.75 6.28
C PHE A 74 -1.35 -0.74 4.96
N SER A 75 -1.97 -0.29 3.86
CA SER A 75 -1.26 -0.08 2.59
C SER A 75 -0.18 1.00 2.73
N ASN A 76 -0.52 2.14 3.33
CA ASN A 76 0.43 3.23 3.53
C ASN A 76 1.54 2.85 4.54
N LEU A 77 1.22 2.12 5.61
CA LEU A 77 2.23 1.60 6.55
C LEU A 77 3.29 0.74 5.83
N LYS A 78 2.87 -0.15 4.93
CA LYS A 78 3.81 -0.96 4.12
C LYS A 78 4.65 -0.11 3.17
N LYS A 79 4.05 0.92 2.56
CA LYS A 79 4.74 1.87 1.69
C LYS A 79 5.79 2.66 2.47
N LEU A 80 5.50 3.09 3.69
CA LEU A 80 6.45 3.79 4.56
C LEU A 80 7.70 2.97 4.81
N VAL A 81 7.52 1.71 5.20
CA VAL A 81 8.61 0.76 5.42
C VAL A 81 9.42 0.55 4.13
N LEU A 82 8.74 0.32 3.01
CA LEU A 82 9.39 0.09 1.71
C LEU A 82 10.18 1.31 1.24
N TYR A 83 9.55 2.48 1.19
CA TYR A 83 10.18 3.70 0.69
C TYR A 83 11.24 4.23 1.66
N GLY A 84 11.04 4.09 2.97
CA GLY A 84 12.08 4.35 3.97
C GLY A 84 13.33 3.51 3.73
N THR A 85 13.16 2.21 3.44
CA THR A 85 14.27 1.31 3.09
C THR A 85 15.00 1.74 1.81
N LYS A 86 14.24 2.18 0.80
CA LYS A 86 14.80 2.67 -0.48
C LYS A 86 15.57 3.97 -0.26
N LEU A 87 14.97 4.95 0.40
CA LEU A 87 15.58 6.23 0.73
C LEU A 87 16.88 6.04 1.53
N ALA A 88 16.88 5.14 2.52
CA ALA A 88 18.07 4.82 3.32
C ALA A 88 19.27 4.33 2.49
N THR A 89 19.04 3.78 1.29
CA THR A 89 20.12 3.36 0.38
C THR A 89 20.89 4.55 -0.18
N TYR A 90 20.30 5.74 -0.17
CA TYR A 90 20.93 6.98 -0.64
C TYR A 90 21.60 7.79 0.48
N ALA A 91 21.62 7.31 1.72
CA ALA A 91 22.16 8.04 2.87
C ALA A 91 23.65 8.42 2.69
N GLU A 92 24.41 7.57 2.03
CA GLU A 92 25.85 7.74 1.78
C GLU A 92 26.16 8.13 0.32
N TYR A 93 25.13 8.42 -0.48
CA TYR A 93 25.25 8.57 -1.93
C TYR A 93 26.26 9.65 -2.34
N GLU A 94 26.30 10.80 -1.67
CA GLU A 94 27.25 11.87 -2.02
C GLU A 94 28.71 11.40 -1.86
N GLN A 95 28.98 10.56 -0.86
CA GLN A 95 30.29 9.98 -0.62
C GLN A 95 30.62 8.93 -1.68
N ASP A 96 29.66 8.06 -2.02
CA ASP A 96 29.82 7.04 -3.07
C ASP A 96 30.06 7.67 -4.45
N LEU A 97 29.36 8.76 -4.76
CA LEU A 97 29.51 9.48 -6.02
C LEU A 97 30.87 10.19 -6.11
N ALA A 98 31.31 10.81 -5.00
CA ALA A 98 32.64 11.41 -4.91
C ALA A 98 33.74 10.36 -5.05
N PHE A 99 33.58 9.19 -4.42
CA PHE A 99 34.48 8.04 -4.57
C PHE A 99 34.51 7.54 -6.01
N ALA A 100 33.35 7.36 -6.66
CA ALA A 100 33.27 6.91 -8.06
C ALA A 100 33.95 7.89 -9.02
N LYS A 101 33.84 9.20 -8.75
CA LYS A 101 34.54 10.24 -9.51
C LYS A 101 36.05 10.16 -9.31
N LYS A 102 36.51 10.04 -8.07
CA LYS A 102 37.94 9.98 -7.71
C LYS A 102 38.63 8.73 -8.24
N ASN A 103 37.95 7.59 -8.24
CA ASN A 103 38.47 6.31 -8.74
C ASN A 103 38.17 6.06 -10.21
N GLU A 104 37.71 7.08 -10.94
CA GLU A 104 37.56 7.04 -12.38
C GLU A 104 36.62 5.93 -12.88
N VAL A 105 35.66 5.50 -12.05
CA VAL A 105 34.72 4.40 -12.38
C VAL A 105 33.91 4.75 -13.64
N PHE A 106 33.62 6.04 -13.84
CA PHE A 106 32.97 6.56 -15.03
C PHE A 106 33.80 6.43 -16.32
N LYS A 107 35.10 6.09 -16.22
CA LYS A 107 35.96 5.79 -17.38
C LYS A 107 35.71 4.39 -17.98
N GLY A 108 34.97 3.51 -17.32
CA GLY A 108 34.59 2.21 -17.89
C GLY A 108 33.29 2.25 -18.71
N LEU A 109 32.56 3.37 -18.68
CA LEU A 109 31.25 3.45 -19.32
C LEU A 109 31.38 3.55 -20.85
N PRO A 110 30.57 2.78 -21.62
CA PRO A 110 30.61 2.82 -23.07
C PRO A 110 30.32 4.23 -23.56
N GLU A 111 31.25 4.75 -24.36
CA GLU A 111 31.23 6.08 -24.91
C GLU A 111 30.15 6.17 -25.98
N LYS A 112 28.90 6.43 -25.60
CA LYS A 112 27.90 6.81 -26.58
C LYS A 112 28.25 8.22 -27.05
N HIS A 113 28.83 8.34 -28.24
CA HIS A 113 28.81 9.58 -29.00
C HIS A 113 27.37 10.09 -29.01
N ALA A 114 27.14 11.32 -28.55
CA ALA A 114 25.85 11.95 -28.69
C ALA A 114 25.44 11.85 -30.17
N ALA A 115 24.34 11.16 -30.43
CA ALA A 115 23.84 10.97 -31.79
C ALA A 115 23.70 12.34 -32.45
N GLY A 116 24.50 12.60 -33.50
CA GLY A 116 24.40 13.82 -34.30
C GLY A 116 25.59 14.79 -34.28
N LYS A 117 26.72 14.51 -33.59
CA LYS A 117 27.96 15.30 -33.78
C LYS A 117 28.97 14.55 -34.64
N THR A 118 29.02 14.88 -35.92
CA THR A 118 30.10 14.52 -36.86
C THR A 118 31.35 15.34 -36.55
N GLY A 119 31.89 15.19 -35.33
CA GLY A 119 33.13 15.81 -34.89
C GLY A 119 34.29 14.84 -35.00
N ASN A 120 35.49 15.35 -35.29
CA ASN A 120 36.71 14.58 -35.42
C ASN A 120 36.99 13.78 -34.12
N PRO A 121 37.44 12.51 -34.17
CA PRO A 121 37.73 11.70 -32.98
C PRO A 121 38.75 12.34 -32.01
N SER A 122 39.54 13.29 -32.50
CA SER A 122 40.55 14.05 -31.77
C SER A 122 40.02 15.17 -30.86
N ASP A 123 38.75 15.57 -31.00
CA ASP A 123 38.13 16.63 -30.19
C ASP A 123 37.43 16.10 -28.92
N PHE A 124 37.65 14.83 -28.58
CA PHE A 124 36.96 14.17 -27.48
C PHE A 124 37.58 14.50 -26.12
N ASN A 125 36.95 15.40 -25.39
CA ASN A 125 37.33 15.74 -24.02
C ASN A 125 36.79 14.69 -23.02
N ARG A 126 37.61 13.67 -22.72
CA ARG A 126 37.31 12.61 -21.75
C ARG A 126 36.91 13.15 -20.37
N THR A 127 37.59 14.19 -19.91
CA THR A 127 37.29 14.89 -18.66
C THR A 127 35.91 15.55 -18.71
N GLY A 128 35.53 16.09 -19.87
CA GLY A 128 34.18 16.62 -20.12
C GLY A 128 33.10 15.55 -20.03
N PHE A 129 33.29 14.40 -20.67
CA PHE A 129 32.35 13.27 -20.63
C PHE A 129 32.13 12.74 -19.21
N VAL A 130 33.21 12.50 -18.45
CA VAL A 130 33.12 12.03 -17.06
C VAL A 130 32.38 13.04 -16.18
N ASN A 131 32.67 14.34 -16.34
CA ASN A 131 31.99 15.39 -15.60
C ASN A 131 30.50 15.52 -15.96
N GLU A 132 30.13 15.32 -17.23
CA GLU A 132 28.73 15.31 -17.68
C GLU A 132 27.98 14.13 -17.06
N LYS A 133 28.54 12.91 -17.11
CA LYS A 133 27.92 11.73 -16.50
C LYS A 133 27.80 11.84 -14.99
N TYR A 134 28.81 12.39 -14.33
CA TYR A 134 28.76 12.70 -12.90
C TYR A 134 27.59 13.65 -12.58
N LYS A 135 27.43 14.74 -13.33
CA LYS A 135 26.33 15.70 -13.13
C LYS A 135 24.96 15.07 -13.38
N MET A 136 24.81 14.30 -14.46
CA MET A 136 23.56 13.59 -14.76
C MET A 136 23.17 12.64 -13.63
N MET A 137 24.13 11.84 -13.14
CA MET A 137 23.90 10.91 -12.04
C MET A 137 23.52 11.65 -10.75
N GLN A 138 24.21 12.76 -10.45
CA GLN A 138 23.89 13.63 -9.31
C GLN A 138 22.45 14.16 -9.38
N THR A 139 22.03 14.68 -10.54
CA THR A 139 20.65 15.15 -10.74
C THR A 139 19.64 14.03 -10.59
N ASN A 140 19.83 12.91 -11.30
CA ASN A 140 18.89 11.79 -11.28
C ASN A 140 18.67 11.25 -9.85
N ILE A 141 19.73 11.13 -9.06
CA ILE A 141 19.61 10.61 -7.71
C ILE A 141 19.01 11.64 -6.76
N LYS A 142 19.29 12.93 -6.95
CA LYS A 142 18.57 13.98 -6.22
C LYS A 142 17.06 13.91 -6.47
N ASP A 143 16.66 13.79 -7.73
CA ASP A 143 15.25 13.68 -8.11
C ASP A 143 14.61 12.40 -7.52
N GLU A 144 15.35 11.30 -7.48
CA GLU A 144 14.89 10.05 -6.88
C GLU A 144 14.74 10.16 -5.35
N ILE A 145 15.70 10.81 -4.67
CA ILE A 145 15.61 11.12 -3.23
C ILE A 145 14.37 11.96 -2.94
N ASP A 146 14.15 13.04 -3.70
CA ASP A 146 13.00 13.93 -3.51
C ASP A 146 11.69 13.18 -3.76
N THR A 147 11.64 12.32 -4.78
CA THR A 147 10.49 11.43 -5.05
C THR A 147 10.20 10.50 -3.88
N TYR A 148 11.20 9.83 -3.30
CA TYR A 148 10.97 8.97 -2.14
C TYR A 148 10.52 9.76 -0.92
N LYS A 149 11.06 10.97 -0.69
CA LYS A 149 10.64 11.84 0.41
C LYS A 149 9.17 12.23 0.26
N ASP A 150 8.73 12.59 -0.94
CA ASP A 150 7.31 12.91 -1.21
C ASP A 150 6.39 11.71 -1.02
N LEU A 151 6.79 10.53 -1.50
CA LEU A 151 6.02 9.29 -1.33
C LEU A 151 5.91 8.87 0.14
N ILE A 152 6.98 9.03 0.92
CA ILE A 152 6.99 8.80 2.36
C ILE A 152 6.07 9.82 3.03
N GLN A 153 6.19 11.10 2.69
CA GLN A 153 5.39 12.17 3.27
C GLN A 153 3.90 11.94 3.05
N SER A 154 3.48 11.65 1.81
CA SER A 154 2.08 11.34 1.50
C SER A 154 1.56 10.13 2.28
N SER A 155 2.38 9.07 2.39
CA SER A 155 2.00 7.87 3.14
C SER A 155 1.93 8.15 4.65
N LEU A 156 2.82 9.00 5.18
CA LEU A 156 2.85 9.41 6.60
C LEU A 156 1.59 10.21 6.92
N ASP A 157 1.25 11.19 6.08
CA ASP A 157 0.09 12.04 6.29
C ASP A 157 -1.20 11.22 6.30
N SER A 158 -1.33 10.22 5.41
CA SER A 158 -2.45 9.26 5.45
C SER A 158 -2.47 8.42 6.74
N CYS A 159 -1.33 7.83 7.14
CA CYS A 159 -1.26 7.03 8.35
C CYS A 159 -1.54 7.85 9.61
N GLU A 160 -0.94 9.03 9.73
CA GLU A 160 -1.10 9.93 10.86
C GLU A 160 -2.54 10.43 10.98
N HIS A 161 -3.16 10.85 9.87
CA HIS A 161 -4.56 11.25 9.84
C HIS A 161 -5.47 10.13 10.35
N LEU A 162 -5.32 8.92 9.82
CA LEU A 162 -6.16 7.78 10.22
C LEU A 162 -5.90 7.33 11.67
N SER A 163 -4.65 7.46 12.15
CA SER A 163 -4.28 7.06 13.51
C SER A 163 -4.80 8.01 14.61
N LEU A 164 -5.03 9.28 14.28
CA LEU A 164 -5.53 10.28 15.23
C LEU A 164 -7.01 10.08 15.59
N TYR A 165 -7.80 9.54 14.65
CA TYR A 165 -9.25 9.51 14.79
C TYR A 165 -9.83 8.10 14.92
N ASP A 166 -9.30 7.12 14.18
CA ASP A 166 -10.02 5.85 13.98
C ASP A 166 -9.17 4.58 14.12
N LEU A 167 -7.85 4.64 13.89
CA LEU A 167 -7.01 3.44 13.75
C LEU A 167 -5.80 3.43 14.67
N ASN A 168 -6.02 2.88 15.87
CA ASN A 168 -4.97 2.53 16.83
C ASN A 168 -5.24 1.12 17.39
N PRO A 169 -4.28 0.49 18.10
CA PRO A 169 -4.47 -0.86 18.62
C PRO A 169 -5.70 -1.03 19.53
N SER A 170 -6.10 0.01 20.25
CA SER A 170 -7.27 -0.03 21.14
C SER A 170 -8.61 0.06 20.43
N SER A 171 -8.70 0.71 19.26
CA SER A 171 -9.94 0.86 18.49
C SER A 171 -10.17 -0.27 17.49
N MET A 172 -9.15 -1.10 17.23
CA MET A 172 -9.14 -2.04 16.13
C MET A 172 -9.53 -3.46 16.55
N ASN A 173 -10.21 -4.19 15.65
CA ASN A 173 -10.53 -5.60 15.90
C ASN A 173 -9.26 -6.47 15.90
N ALA A 174 -9.31 -7.62 16.60
CA ALA A 174 -8.19 -8.54 16.74
C ALA A 174 -7.61 -8.98 15.40
N LYS A 175 -8.46 -9.38 14.44
CA LYS A 175 -8.03 -9.84 13.11
C LYS A 175 -7.18 -8.81 12.35
N ASN A 176 -7.54 -7.54 12.44
CA ASN A 176 -6.79 -6.47 11.79
C ASN A 176 -5.46 -6.22 12.51
N THR A 177 -5.46 -6.28 13.85
CA THR A 177 -4.24 -6.17 14.67
C THR A 177 -3.28 -7.30 14.35
N ASP A 178 -3.77 -8.55 14.33
CA ASP A 178 -3.00 -9.75 13.98
C ASP A 178 -2.39 -9.62 12.57
N ARG A 179 -3.11 -9.02 11.62
CA ARG A 179 -2.58 -8.78 10.26
C ARG A 179 -1.41 -7.82 10.24
N ILE A 180 -1.45 -6.75 11.05
CA ILE A 180 -0.34 -5.81 11.16
C ILE A 180 0.84 -6.46 11.88
N GLN A 181 0.59 -7.17 12.99
CA GLN A 181 1.62 -7.89 13.73
C GLN A 181 2.30 -8.96 12.86
N TYR A 182 1.52 -9.74 12.12
CA TYR A 182 2.04 -10.73 11.17
C TYR A 182 2.96 -10.09 10.13
N TYR A 183 2.59 -8.92 9.60
CA TYR A 183 3.46 -8.18 8.68
C TYR A 183 4.81 -7.84 9.33
N PHE A 184 4.83 -7.36 10.57
CA PHE A 184 6.09 -7.06 11.27
C PHE A 184 6.91 -8.30 11.60
N GLN A 185 6.27 -9.44 11.83
CA GLN A 185 6.98 -10.70 12.12
C GLN A 185 7.57 -11.36 10.87
N THR A 186 6.88 -11.29 9.72
CA THR A 186 7.23 -12.11 8.55
C THR A 186 7.69 -11.33 7.33
N SER A 187 7.56 -10.00 7.29
CA SER A 187 7.85 -9.23 6.08
C SER A 187 9.35 -9.02 5.87
N GLU A 188 9.86 -9.48 4.74
CA GLU A 188 11.22 -9.16 4.28
C GLU A 188 11.44 -7.66 4.08
N SER A 189 10.42 -6.92 3.64
CA SER A 189 10.52 -5.46 3.53
C SER A 189 10.72 -4.78 4.88
N TYR A 190 10.09 -5.32 5.93
CA TYR A 190 10.26 -4.79 7.28
C TYR A 190 11.61 -5.16 7.90
N LYS A 191 12.09 -6.39 7.68
CA LYS A 191 13.46 -6.78 8.07
C LYS A 191 14.51 -5.88 7.41
N ALA A 192 14.39 -5.66 6.10
CA ALA A 192 15.29 -4.77 5.35
C ALA A 192 15.23 -3.31 5.83
N TYR A 193 14.06 -2.85 6.30
CA TYR A 193 13.92 -1.55 6.94
C TYR A 193 14.70 -1.49 8.26
N LEU A 194 14.56 -2.49 9.13
CA LEU A 194 15.27 -2.55 10.42
C LEU A 194 16.79 -2.52 10.25
N GLU A 195 17.32 -3.19 9.22
CA GLU A 195 18.75 -3.18 8.89
C GLU A 195 19.28 -1.80 8.46
N LYS A 196 18.39 -0.91 7.99
CA LYS A 196 18.76 0.40 7.40
C LYS A 196 18.19 1.60 8.16
N GLN A 197 17.40 1.40 9.19
CA GLN A 197 16.70 2.48 9.89
C GLN A 197 17.67 3.49 10.51
N ASP A 198 18.84 3.05 10.96
CA ASP A 198 19.85 3.95 11.54
C ASP A 198 20.45 4.87 10.49
N LYS A 199 20.68 4.35 9.27
CA LYS A 199 21.12 5.16 8.13
C LYS A 199 20.05 6.19 7.74
N LEU A 200 18.79 5.77 7.75
CA LEU A 200 17.66 6.67 7.51
C LEU A 200 17.59 7.76 8.58
N ALA A 201 17.77 7.42 9.86
CA ALA A 201 17.74 8.36 10.98
C ALA A 201 18.92 9.36 10.94
N ALA A 202 20.09 8.91 10.50
CA ALA A 202 21.25 9.78 10.33
C ALA A 202 21.06 10.80 9.20
N ALA A 203 20.53 10.38 8.05
CA ALA A 203 20.38 11.24 6.88
C ALA A 203 19.07 12.06 6.86
N TRP A 204 17.97 11.50 7.34
CA TRP A 204 16.63 12.13 7.35
C TRP A 204 15.89 11.90 8.68
N PRO A 205 16.36 12.50 9.79
CA PRO A 205 15.89 12.22 11.15
C PRO A 205 14.39 12.44 11.34
N LEU A 206 13.82 13.50 10.74
CA LEU A 206 12.38 13.80 10.86
C LEU A 206 11.50 12.72 10.22
N LEU A 207 11.88 12.21 9.04
CA LEU A 207 11.14 11.15 8.37
C LEU A 207 11.28 9.84 9.14
N ALA A 208 12.50 9.51 9.60
CA ALA A 208 12.75 8.32 10.40
C ALA A 208 11.93 8.32 11.69
N GLN A 209 11.89 9.43 12.41
CA GLN A 209 11.10 9.57 13.64
C GLN A 209 9.61 9.33 13.39
N ARG A 210 9.05 9.91 12.33
CA ARG A 210 7.62 9.76 12.00
C ARG A 210 7.29 8.33 11.57
N ILE A 211 8.14 7.69 10.76
CA ILE A 211 7.97 6.27 10.40
C ILE A 211 8.04 5.41 11.67
N LYS A 212 9.05 5.65 12.53
CA LYS A 212 9.22 4.93 13.79
C LYS A 212 7.96 5.00 14.65
N LYS A 213 7.41 6.20 14.86
CA LYS A 213 6.15 6.41 15.60
C LYS A 213 5.00 5.56 15.05
N GLN A 214 4.86 5.48 13.72
CA GLN A 214 3.81 4.67 13.09
C GLN A 214 4.06 3.17 13.27
N THR A 215 5.31 2.71 13.19
CA THR A 215 5.64 1.28 13.41
C THR A 215 5.56 0.85 14.87
N ASP A 216 6.09 1.65 15.80
CA ASP A 216 6.08 1.40 17.25
C ASP A 216 4.66 1.30 17.81
N MET A 217 3.71 2.02 17.22
CA MET A 217 2.29 1.99 17.63
C MET A 217 1.73 0.56 17.67
N TRP A 218 2.24 -0.32 16.81
CA TRP A 218 1.74 -1.68 16.61
C TRP A 218 2.67 -2.77 17.12
N GLN A 219 3.87 -2.40 17.57
CA GLN A 219 4.73 -3.31 18.29
C GLN A 219 4.12 -3.56 19.67
N GLU A 220 4.15 -4.81 20.13
CA GLU A 220 3.70 -5.12 21.49
C GLU A 220 4.55 -4.33 22.48
N LYS A 221 3.91 -3.51 23.32
CA LYS A 221 4.60 -2.81 24.40
C LYS A 221 5.15 -3.86 25.37
N GLY A 222 6.47 -4.03 25.37
CA GLY A 222 7.23 -4.67 26.44
C GLY A 222 7.84 -6.02 26.09
N LEU A 223 9.16 -6.01 25.81
CA LEU A 223 10.11 -6.99 26.33
C LEU A 223 11.45 -6.29 26.67
N GLU A 224 11.41 -5.03 27.12
CA GLU A 224 12.51 -4.44 27.89
C GLU A 224 12.20 -4.69 29.38
N PRO A 225 13.14 -5.20 30.20
CA PRO A 225 12.90 -5.55 31.61
C PRO A 225 12.42 -4.39 32.50
N GLU A 226 12.50 -3.16 31.99
CA GLU A 226 12.31 -1.92 32.74
C GLU A 226 10.96 -1.24 32.45
N ASP A 227 10.21 -1.74 31.47
CA ASP A 227 8.88 -1.23 31.16
C ASP A 227 7.86 -1.73 32.20
N PRO A 228 7.07 -0.84 32.82
CA PRO A 228 6.03 -1.26 33.75
C PRO A 228 5.01 -2.12 33.00
N VAL A 229 4.86 -3.38 33.43
CA VAL A 229 3.83 -4.30 32.95
C VAL A 229 2.46 -3.76 33.36
N ILE A 230 1.84 -2.99 32.48
CA ILE A 230 0.43 -2.61 32.65
C ILE A 230 -0.41 -3.79 32.19
N ASP A 231 -0.83 -4.60 33.16
CA ASP A 231 -1.80 -5.67 32.93
C ASP A 231 -3.11 -5.08 32.39
N ARG A 232 -3.53 -5.57 31.22
CA ARG A 232 -4.79 -5.16 30.55
C ARG A 232 -6.02 -5.55 31.38
N SER A 233 -5.91 -6.49 32.32
CA SER A 233 -6.95 -6.79 33.32
C SER A 233 -7.21 -5.60 34.23
N ILE A 234 -6.14 -4.93 34.68
CA ILE A 234 -6.18 -3.85 35.66
C ILE A 234 -6.77 -2.58 35.03
N THR A 235 -6.40 -2.28 33.78
CA THR A 235 -6.96 -1.12 33.06
C THR A 235 -8.45 -1.24 32.76
N LYS A 236 -8.96 -2.48 32.54
CA LYS A 236 -10.40 -2.73 32.40
C LYS A 236 -11.17 -2.66 33.72
N ALA A 237 -10.54 -3.00 34.84
CA ALA A 237 -11.16 -2.87 36.16
C ALA A 237 -11.34 -1.39 36.55
N ILE A 238 -10.32 -0.57 36.29
CA ILE A 238 -10.34 0.87 36.63
C ILE A 238 -11.33 1.65 35.74
N SER A 239 -11.55 1.25 34.49
CA SER A 239 -12.51 1.93 33.60
C SER A 239 -13.98 1.67 33.95
N ASN A 240 -14.28 0.63 34.73
CA ASN A 240 -15.65 0.26 35.10
C ASN A 240 -16.06 0.71 36.51
N ASP A 241 -15.11 1.05 37.39
CA ASP A 241 -15.40 1.49 38.77
C ASP A 241 -15.46 3.03 38.94
N GLY A 242 -15.46 3.80 37.84
CA GLY A 242 -15.40 5.27 37.87
C GLY A 242 -16.51 6.02 37.13
N ALA A 243 -17.55 5.33 36.64
CA ALA A 243 -18.71 5.97 36.02
C ALA A 243 -19.93 5.94 36.95
N VAL A 244 -19.91 6.79 37.98
CA VAL A 244 -21.10 7.30 38.67
C VAL A 244 -21.05 8.83 38.61
#